data_AF-A0A7S0VU99-F1
#
_entry.id   AF-A0A7S0VU99-F1
#
_cell.length_a   1.000
_cell.length_b   1.000
_cell.length_c   1.000
_cell.angle_alpha   90.00
_cell.angle_beta   90.00
_cell.angle_gamma   90.00
#
_symmetry.space_group_name_H-M   'P 1'
#
loop_
_entity.id
_entity.type
_entity.pdbx_description
1 polymer ?
#
loop_
_entity_poly.entity_id
_entity_poly.type
_entity_poly.pdbx_seq_one_letter_code
_entity_poly.pdbx_strand_id
1 'polypeptide(L)'
;MLVTGNDIGEDPAYVPPPTFAGRVVKPNKYPVCEQVWMEYLDCTLVKESSFGKFVGRCNDAKVALDKCNNEQREVMRKKNLAESKERKRVIEEKMAKMEAR
;
A
#
# COMPACT_ATOMS: atom_id res chain seq x y z
N MET A 1 22.75 -34.63 1.57
CA MET A 1 22.67 -33.29 2.18
C MET A 1 21.25 -32.81 2.02
N LEU A 2 20.50 -32.69 3.12
CA LEU A 2 19.16 -32.13 3.12
C LEU A 2 19.33 -30.61 3.11
N VAL A 3 18.97 -29.97 2.01
CA VAL A 3 18.91 -28.51 1.88
C VAL A 3 17.86 -28.05 2.88
N THR A 4 18.28 -27.42 3.97
CA THR A 4 17.38 -26.74 4.89
C THR A 4 16.92 -25.45 4.21
N GLY A 5 15.65 -25.07 4.33
CA GLY A 5 15.02 -23.97 3.58
C GLY A 5 15.62 -22.56 3.75
N ASN A 6 16.81 -22.43 4.35
CA ASN A 6 17.61 -21.20 4.44
C ASN A 6 18.54 -21.00 3.24
N ASP A 7 18.66 -21.96 2.32
CA ASP A 7 19.62 -21.91 1.21
C ASP A 7 19.05 -21.25 -0.08
N ILE A 8 17.86 -20.67 -0.02
CA ILE A 8 17.22 -19.97 -1.14
C ILE A 8 17.11 -18.47 -0.81
N GLY A 9 18.24 -17.77 -0.90
CA GLY A 9 18.30 -16.31 -1.05
C GLY A 9 17.32 -15.50 -0.20
N GLU A 10 17.63 -15.33 1.09
CA GLU A 10 17.00 -14.30 1.91
C GLU A 10 17.33 -12.92 1.30
N ASP A 11 16.32 -12.22 0.79
CA ASP A 11 16.49 -10.83 0.37
C ASP A 11 16.80 -10.00 1.64
N PRO A 12 18.00 -9.41 1.77
CA PRO A 12 18.35 -8.61 2.94
C PRO A 12 17.45 -7.37 3.12
N ALA A 13 16.67 -7.01 2.09
CA ALA A 13 15.68 -5.94 2.14
C ALA A 13 14.24 -6.42 2.41
N TYR A 14 14.01 -7.72 2.66
CA TYR A 14 12.68 -8.23 2.94
C TYR A 14 12.14 -7.66 4.26
N VAL A 15 11.05 -6.91 4.17
CA VAL A 15 10.28 -6.46 5.32
C VAL A 15 9.05 -7.35 5.44
N PRO A 16 8.91 -8.16 6.51
CA PRO A 16 7.73 -9.00 6.69
C PRO A 16 6.47 -8.14 6.80
N PRO A 17 5.33 -8.62 6.28
CA PRO A 17 4.07 -7.89 6.38
C PRO A 17 3.66 -7.71 7.85
N PRO A 18 2.96 -6.62 8.19
CA PRO A 18 2.51 -6.39 9.54
C PRO A 18 1.52 -7.47 9.98
N THR A 19 1.51 -7.74 11.27
CA THR A 19 0.56 -8.65 11.91
C THR A 19 -0.38 -7.87 12.81
N PHE A 20 -1.64 -8.29 12.84
CA PHE A 20 -2.65 -7.74 13.73
C PHE A 20 -3.44 -8.87 14.38
N ALA A 21 -3.47 -8.90 15.71
CA ALA A 21 -4.07 -9.99 16.49
C ALA A 21 -3.61 -11.39 16.03
N GLY A 22 -2.30 -11.57 15.79
CA GLY A 22 -1.70 -12.84 15.39
C GLY A 22 -1.95 -13.27 13.94
N ARG A 23 -2.58 -12.42 13.11
CA ARG A 23 -2.81 -12.69 11.68
C ARG A 23 -2.05 -11.71 10.82
N VAL A 24 -1.52 -12.20 9.69
CA VAL A 24 -0.88 -11.36 8.68
C VAL A 24 -1.93 -10.47 8.02
N VAL A 25 -1.66 -9.17 7.95
CA VAL A 25 -2.57 -8.18 7.38
C VAL A 25 -1.92 -7.40 6.25
N LYS A 26 -2.77 -6.86 5.37
CA LYS A 26 -2.30 -5.98 4.30
C LYS A 26 -1.74 -4.69 4.92
N PRO A 27 -0.49 -4.30 4.62
CA PRO A 27 0.10 -3.08 5.14
C PRO A 27 -0.76 -1.84 4.85
N ASN A 28 -0.80 -0.90 5.79
CA ASN A 28 -1.37 0.40 5.52
C ASN A 28 -0.54 1.12 4.44
N LYS A 29 -1.21 1.55 3.38
CA LYS A 29 -0.58 2.20 2.24
C LYS A 29 -0.36 3.71 2.47
N TYR A 30 -1.23 4.34 3.26
CA TYR A 30 -1.23 5.79 3.45
C TYR A 30 -1.24 6.10 4.95
N PRO A 31 -0.17 6.71 5.52
CA PRO A 31 -0.10 7.00 6.95
C PRO A 31 -1.27 7.83 7.49
N VAL A 32 -1.85 8.70 6.65
CA VAL A 32 -3.04 9.50 6.98
C VAL A 32 -4.28 8.64 7.27
N CYS A 33 -4.36 7.45 6.67
CA CYS A 33 -5.47 6.51 6.83
C CYS A 33 -5.25 5.48 7.96
N GLU A 34 -4.20 5.61 8.77
CA GLU A 34 -3.82 4.63 9.80
C GLU A 34 -4.95 4.35 10.79
N GLN A 35 -5.63 5.38 11.28
CA GLN A 35 -6.70 5.23 12.28
C GLN A 35 -7.87 4.39 11.72
N VAL A 36 -8.33 4.71 10.51
CA VAL A 36 -9.44 4.00 9.86
C VAL A 36 -9.04 2.58 9.45
N TRP A 37 -7.76 2.37 9.11
CA TRP A 37 -7.21 1.06 8.84
C TRP A 37 -7.22 0.17 10.10
N MET A 38 -6.81 0.72 11.25
CA MET A 38 -6.84 0.02 12.54
C MET A 38 -8.27 -0.34 12.95
N GLU A 39 -9.24 0.57 12.79
CA GLU A 39 -10.66 0.30 13.07
C GLU A 39 -11.22 -0.83 12.20
N TYR A 40 -10.90 -0.81 10.91
CA TYR A 40 -11.30 -1.88 10.00
C TYR A 40 -10.69 -3.24 10.39
N LEU A 41 -9.41 -3.27 10.79
CA LEU A 41 -8.77 -4.51 11.24
C LEU A 41 -9.32 -5.01 12.56
N ASP A 42 -9.55 -4.13 13.52
CA ASP A 42 -10.18 -4.48 14.80
C ASP A 42 -11.56 -5.11 14.57
N CYS A 43 -12.39 -4.52 13.71
CA CYS A 43 -13.68 -5.10 13.37
C CYS A 43 -13.54 -6.46 12.67
N THR A 44 -12.74 -6.53 11.61
CA THR A 44 -12.67 -7.72 10.75
C THR A 44 -11.83 -8.85 11.33
N LEU A 45 -11.00 -8.62 12.34
CA LEU A 45 -10.14 -9.65 12.91
C LEU A 45 -10.52 -9.96 14.35
N VAL A 46 -10.79 -8.95 15.17
CA VAL A 46 -11.02 -9.15 16.62
C VAL A 46 -12.50 -9.31 16.94
N LYS A 47 -13.34 -8.39 16.46
CA LYS A 47 -14.75 -8.32 16.88
C LYS A 47 -15.67 -9.28 16.13
N GLU A 48 -15.49 -9.44 14.82
CA GLU A 48 -16.41 -10.23 14.00
C GLU A 48 -15.82 -11.58 13.57
N SER A 49 -16.56 -12.64 13.86
CA SER A 49 -16.29 -13.98 13.34
C SER A 49 -16.56 -14.06 11.83
N SER A 50 -16.20 -15.17 11.19
CA SER A 50 -16.37 -15.37 9.74
C SER A 50 -17.78 -15.03 9.23
N PHE A 51 -18.83 -15.30 10.04
CA PHE A 51 -20.20 -14.97 9.67
C PHE A 51 -20.49 -13.46 9.72
N GLY A 52 -19.99 -12.74 10.72
CA GLY A 52 -20.15 -11.29 10.84
C GLY A 52 -19.55 -10.52 9.67
N LYS A 53 -18.43 -11.02 9.13
CA LYS A 53 -17.83 -10.51 7.90
C LYS A 53 -18.72 -10.73 6.68
N PHE A 54 -19.38 -11.89 6.59
CA PHE A 54 -20.26 -12.24 5.47
C PHE A 54 -21.52 -11.38 5.43
N VAL A 55 -22.13 -11.09 6.58
CA VAL A 55 -23.31 -10.22 6.68
C VAL A 55 -22.98 -8.73 6.68
N GLY A 56 -21.71 -8.35 6.52
CA GLY A 56 -21.30 -6.97 6.32
C GLY A 56 -21.26 -6.10 7.59
N ARG A 57 -21.11 -6.67 8.79
CA ARG A 57 -21.04 -5.89 10.04
C ARG A 57 -19.86 -4.90 10.12
N CYS A 58 -18.82 -5.13 9.33
CA CYS A 58 -17.67 -4.22 9.20
C CYS A 58 -17.70 -3.35 7.94
N ASN A 59 -18.82 -3.32 7.19
CA ASN A 59 -18.88 -2.60 5.92
C ASN A 59 -18.68 -1.10 6.09
N ASP A 60 -19.17 -0.50 7.16
CA ASP A 60 -19.01 0.94 7.40
C ASP A 60 -17.52 1.29 7.61
N ALA A 61 -16.81 0.51 8.42
CA ALA A 61 -15.37 0.66 8.61
C ALA A 61 -14.60 0.44 7.30
N LYS A 62 -15.04 -0.52 6.47
CA LYS A 62 -14.47 -0.77 5.15
C LYS A 62 -14.67 0.43 4.21
N VAL A 63 -15.89 0.98 4.15
CA VAL A 63 -16.22 2.12 3.30
C VAL A 63 -15.41 3.36 3.71
N ALA A 64 -15.27 3.59 5.02
CA ALA A 64 -14.44 4.68 5.53
C ALA A 64 -12.96 4.52 5.09
N LEU A 65 -12.42 3.31 5.20
CA LEU A 65 -11.04 3.01 4.77
C LEU A 65 -10.86 3.19 3.26
N ASP A 66 -11.80 2.68 2.47
CA ASP A 66 -11.76 2.78 1.00
C ASP A 66 -11.88 4.24 0.54
N LYS A 67 -12.71 5.05 1.20
CA LYS A 67 -12.82 6.49 0.95
C LYS A 67 -11.47 7.19 1.20
N CYS A 68 -10.87 7.01 2.37
CA CYS A 68 -9.57 7.62 2.69
C CYS A 68 -8.49 7.19 1.69
N ASN A 69 -8.42 5.91 1.35
CA ASN A 69 -7.46 5.39 0.38
C ASN A 69 -7.65 5.98 -1.01
N ASN A 70 -8.89 6.18 -1.46
CA ASN A 70 -9.18 6.76 -2.77
C ASN A 70 -8.78 8.24 -2.83
N GLU A 71 -9.09 9.01 -1.79
CA GLU A 71 -8.69 10.42 -1.68
C GLU A 71 -7.16 10.56 -1.74
N GLN A 72 -6.44 9.78 -0.94
CA GLN A 72 -4.97 9.80 -0.95
C GLN A 72 -4.37 9.32 -2.27
N ARG A 73 -4.99 8.31 -2.91
CA ARG A 73 -4.58 7.85 -4.23
C ARG A 73 -4.70 8.95 -5.27
N GLU A 74 -5.74 9.77 -5.23
CA GLU A 74 -5.92 10.89 -6.15
C GLU A 74 -4.90 12.01 -5.92
N VAL A 75 -4.63 12.35 -4.66
CA VAL A 75 -3.57 13.32 -4.31
C VAL A 75 -2.23 12.87 -4.86
N MET A 76 -1.84 11.61 -4.59
CA MET A 76 -0.56 11.05 -5.06
C MET A 76 -0.52 10.93 -6.58
N ARG A 77 -1.64 10.58 -7.24
CA ARG A 77 -1.72 10.53 -8.70
C ARG A 77 -1.45 11.90 -9.33
N LYS A 78 -2.01 12.98 -8.78
CA LYS A 78 -1.77 14.35 -9.27
C LYS A 78 -0.32 14.77 -9.08
N LYS A 79 0.27 14.47 -7.91
CA LYS A 79 1.70 14.72 -7.63
C LYS A 79 2.61 13.98 -8.62
N ASN A 80 2.38 12.68 -8.79
CA ASN A 80 3.17 11.85 -9.70
C ASN A 80 3.06 12.31 -11.16
N LEU A 81 1.87 12.78 -11.58
CA LEU A 81 1.67 13.34 -12.91
C LEU A 81 2.48 14.63 -13.11
N ALA A 82 2.48 15.54 -12.12
CA ALA A 82 3.25 16.78 -12.18
C ALA A 82 4.76 16.49 -12.25
N GLU A 83 5.26 15.62 -11.37
CA GLU A 83 6.67 15.22 -11.39
C GLU A 83 7.06 14.49 -12.67
N SER A 84 6.19 13.64 -13.21
CA SER A 84 6.47 12.92 -14.46
C SER A 84 6.54 13.86 -15.65
N LYS A 85 5.71 14.90 -15.70
CA LYS A 85 5.78 15.93 -16.74
C LYS A 85 7.10 16.70 -16.66
N GLU A 86 7.51 17.08 -15.45
CA GLU A 86 8.77 17.81 -15.27
C GLU A 86 9.98 16.95 -15.63
N ARG A 87 10.01 15.69 -15.17
CA ARG A 87 11.08 14.74 -15.56
C ARG A 87 11.15 14.59 -17.08
N LYS A 88 10.00 14.47 -17.76
CA LYS A 88 9.95 14.36 -19.23
C LYS A 88 10.51 15.62 -19.90
N ARG A 89 10.10 16.81 -19.45
CA ARG A 89 10.60 18.10 -19.96
C ARG A 89 12.13 18.21 -19.86
N VAL A 90 12.69 17.86 -18.69
CA VAL A 90 14.15 17.89 -18.45
C VAL A 90 14.88 16.90 -19.36
N ILE A 91 14.33 15.70 -19.57
CA ILE A 91 14.92 14.70 -20.46
C ILE A 91 14.91 15.21 -21.91
N GLU A 92 13.77 15.72 -22.40
CA GLU A 92 13.66 16.26 -23.76
C GLU A 92 14.63 17.42 -24.01
N GLU A 93 14.76 18.35 -23.05
CA GLU A 93 15.72 19.46 -23.15
C GLU A 93 17.18 18.97 -23.21
N LYS A 94 17.52 17.94 -22.43
CA LYS A 94 18.86 17.33 -22.46
C LYS A 94 19.12 16.61 -23.78
N MET A 95 18.14 15.88 -24.31
CA MET A 95 18.25 15.20 -25.60
C MET A 95 18.49 16.20 -26.74
N ALA A 96 17.71 17.28 -26.79
CA ALA A 96 17.88 18.33 -27.81
C ALA A 96 19.27 19.00 -27.75
N LYS A 97 19.82 19.23 -26.55
CA LYS A 97 21.18 19.77 -26.38
C LYS A 97 22.27 18.79 -26.81
N MET A 98 22.03 17.48 -26.70
CA MET A 98 22.97 16.46 -27.19
C MET A 98 22.94 16.34 -28.70
N GLU A 99 21.76 16.46 -29.33
CA GLU A 99 21.61 16.43 -30.79
C GLU A 99 22.19 17.66 -31.49
N ALA A 100 22.19 18.82 -30.80
CA ALA A 100 22.73 20.07 -31.32
C ALA A 100 24.26 20.22 -31.18
N ARG A 101 24.94 19.24 -30.58
CA ARG A 101 26.39 19.22 -30.35
C ARG A 101 27.08 18.26 -31.30
#